data_AF-A0A9W7VRN8-F1
#
_entry.id   AF-A0A9W7VRN8-F1
#
_cell.length_a   1.000
_cell.length_b   1.000
_cell.length_c   1.000
_cell.angle_alpha   90.00
_cell.angle_beta   90.00
_cell.angle_gamma   90.00
#
_symmetry.space_group_name_H-M   'P 1'
#
loop_
_entity.id
_entity.type
_entity.pdbx_description
1 polymer ?
#
loop_
_entity_poly.entity_id
_entity_poly.type
_entity_poly.pdbx_seq_one_letter_code
_entity_poly.pdbx_strand_id
1 'polypeptide(L)'
;MTYSNDMVFNSYVISNLGQFVLNENVQHIDSIHLYNSGVVGFGINMICATGQFNLDFKRSFASDKYIQAFVEKLSLLNLPYTLTNAIPFITPKDPLMKR
;
A
#
# COMPACT_ATOMS: atom_id res chain seq x y z
N MET A 1 -6.91 -34.25 7.56
CA MET A 1 -7.49 -32.89 7.59
C MET A 1 -7.05 -32.15 6.34
N THR A 2 -7.95 -32.00 5.38
CA THR A 2 -7.73 -31.22 4.16
C THR A 2 -7.89 -29.75 4.52
N TYR A 3 -6.78 -29.02 4.66
CA TYR A 3 -6.83 -27.56 4.69
C TYR A 3 -7.26 -27.11 3.29
N SER A 4 -8.46 -26.56 3.18
CA SER A 4 -8.94 -25.95 1.94
C SER A 4 -8.05 -24.73 1.64
N ASN A 5 -7.20 -24.86 0.63
CA ASN A 5 -6.34 -23.80 0.10
C ASN A 5 -7.12 -22.74 -0.70
N ASP A 6 -8.46 -22.84 -0.77
CA ASP A 6 -9.32 -21.92 -1.51
C ASP A 6 -9.77 -20.70 -0.68
N MET A 7 -9.34 -20.60 0.59
CA MET A 7 -9.51 -19.37 1.35
C MET A 7 -8.42 -18.37 0.98
N VAL A 8 -8.61 -17.70 -0.16
CA VAL A 8 -8.01 -16.39 -0.37
C VAL A 8 -8.63 -15.46 0.66
N PHE A 9 -8.04 -15.41 1.85
CA PHE A 9 -8.41 -14.39 2.83
C PHE A 9 -8.21 -13.04 2.14
N ASN A 10 -9.29 -12.28 1.98
CA ASN A 10 -9.21 -10.86 1.65
C ASN A 10 -8.53 -10.17 2.85
N SER A 11 -7.21 -10.30 2.91
CA SER A 11 -6.41 -9.81 4.01
C SER A 11 -6.35 -8.30 3.92
N TYR A 12 -6.74 -7.65 5.00
CA TYR A 12 -6.49 -6.24 5.24
C TYR A 12 -5.18 -6.15 6.02
N VAL A 13 -4.15 -5.59 5.39
CA VAL A 13 -2.83 -5.45 6.02
C VAL A 13 -2.48 -3.98 6.10
N ILE A 14 -2.34 -3.46 7.33
CA ILE A 14 -1.66 -2.18 7.56
C ILE A 14 -0.23 -2.52 7.99
N SER A 15 0.73 -2.06 7.20
CA SER A 15 2.14 -2.07 7.57
C SER A 15 2.58 -0.64 7.84
N ASN A 16 3.05 -0.35 9.06
CA ASN A 16 3.77 0.90 9.34
C ASN A 16 5.25 0.53 9.48
N LEU A 17 6.06 0.95 8.51
CA LEU A 17 7.49 0.64 8.46
C LEU A 17 8.35 1.68 9.20
N GLY A 18 7.73 2.71 9.79
CA GLY A 18 8.41 3.72 10.59
C GLY A 18 8.91 4.91 9.78
N GLN A 19 9.98 5.54 10.28
CA GLN A 19 10.52 6.77 9.72
C GLN A 19 11.78 6.52 8.90
N PHE A 20 11.82 7.07 7.70
CA PHE A 20 12.98 7.04 6.81
C PHE A 20 13.68 8.40 6.92
N VAL A 21 14.95 8.37 7.35
CA VAL A 21 15.81 9.55 7.48
C VAL A 21 16.77 9.57 6.30
N LEU A 22 16.47 10.41 5.29
CA LEU A 22 17.21 10.43 4.01
C LEU A 22 18.37 11.42 3.97
N ASN A 23 18.37 12.42 4.87
CA ASN A 23 19.37 13.50 4.96
C ASN A 23 19.72 14.11 3.58
N GLU A 24 21.00 14.30 3.27
CA GLU A 24 21.51 14.86 2.02
C GLU A 24 21.16 14.02 0.77
N ASN A 25 20.74 12.76 0.94
CA ASN A 25 20.40 11.88 -0.17
C ASN A 25 18.98 12.08 -0.69
N VAL A 26 18.16 12.93 -0.04
CA VAL A 26 16.78 13.22 -0.47
C VAL A 26 16.72 13.71 -1.92
N GLN A 27 17.71 14.47 -2.36
CA GLN A 27 17.80 15.01 -3.72
C GLN A 27 18.02 13.93 -4.81
N HIS A 28 18.35 12.70 -4.40
CA HIS A 28 18.57 11.57 -5.31
C HIS A 28 17.38 10.60 -5.34
N ILE A 29 16.30 10.90 -4.61
CA ILE A 29 15.14 10.02 -4.44
C ILE A 29 13.90 10.73 -4.94
N ASP A 30 13.37 10.28 -6.08
CA ASP A 30 12.12 10.82 -6.64
C ASP A 30 10.90 10.36 -5.83
N SER A 31 10.86 9.08 -5.45
CA SER A 31 9.79 8.49 -4.65
C SER A 31 10.23 7.21 -3.94
N ILE A 32 9.52 6.86 -2.86
CA ILE A 32 9.68 5.60 -2.14
C ILE A 32 8.35 4.85 -2.26
N HIS A 33 8.40 3.62 -2.77
CA HIS A 33 7.23 2.75 -2.92
C HIS A 33 7.46 1.41 -2.23
N LEU A 34 6.46 0.96 -1.49
CA LEU A 34 6.52 -0.25 -0.69
C LEU A 34 5.61 -1.34 -1.24
N TYR A 35 6.18 -2.53 -1.44
CA TYR A 35 5.47 -3.67 -1.99
C TYR A 35 5.59 -4.88 -1.08
N ASN A 36 4.46 -5.40 -0.59
CA ASN A 36 4.43 -6.66 0.16
C ASN A 36 4.02 -7.79 -0.79
N SER A 37 4.85 -8.82 -0.94
CA SER A 37 4.47 -10.03 -1.69
C SER A 37 3.54 -10.92 -0.86
N GLY A 38 2.83 -11.85 -1.50
CA GLY A 38 2.00 -12.85 -0.82
C GLY A 38 0.63 -12.37 -0.30
N VAL A 39 0.37 -11.07 -0.28
CA VAL A 39 -0.92 -10.51 0.16
C VAL A 39 -1.87 -10.34 -1.03
N VAL A 40 -3.03 -10.98 -0.96
CA VAL A 40 -4.19 -10.78 -1.85
C VAL A 40 -5.26 -9.99 -1.07
N GLY A 41 -5.93 -9.05 -1.73
CA GLY A 41 -6.89 -8.15 -1.10
C GLY A 41 -6.40 -6.71 -1.09
N PHE A 42 -6.43 -6.07 0.08
CA PHE A 42 -6.13 -4.64 0.26
C PHE A 42 -5.03 -4.45 1.31
N GLY A 43 -3.94 -3.79 0.92
CA GLY A 43 -2.82 -3.46 1.79
C GLY A 43 -2.58 -1.97 1.81
N ILE A 44 -2.19 -1.45 2.97
CA ILE A 44 -1.71 -0.08 3.15
C ILE A 44 -0.31 -0.17 3.74
N ASN A 45 0.67 0.36 3.03
CA ASN A 45 2.01 0.56 3.56
C ASN A 45 2.17 2.03 3.91
N MET A 46 2.60 2.31 5.13
CA MET A 46 2.80 3.67 5.64
C MET A 46 4.25 3.87 6.06
N ILE A 47 4.83 4.98 5.65
CA ILE A 47 6.10 5.50 6.17
C ILE A 47 5.97 6.97 6.51
N CYS A 48 6.87 7.44 7.38
CA CYS A 48 7.16 8.86 7.53
C CYS A 48 8.49 9.15 6.83
N ALA A 49 8.48 10.00 5.82
CA ALA A 49 9.70 10.46 5.14
C ALA A 49 9.57 11.96 4.88
N THR A 50 10.68 12.69 4.99
CA THR A 50 10.72 14.14 4.70
C THR A 50 9.64 14.96 5.42
N GLY A 51 9.29 14.60 6.66
CA GLY A 51 8.26 15.27 7.46
C GLY A 51 6.81 15.00 7.02
N GLN A 52 6.58 14.03 6.15
CA GLN A 52 5.27 13.69 5.62
C GLN A 52 4.98 12.19 5.78
N PHE A 53 3.71 11.85 5.98
CA PHE A 53 3.25 10.47 5.88
C PHE A 53 3.02 10.11 4.41
N ASN A 54 3.66 9.04 3.96
CA ASN A 54 3.43 8.46 2.63
C ASN A 54 2.69 7.14 2.81
N LEU A 55 1.58 6.99 2.11
CA LEU A 55 0.72 5.80 2.18
C LEU A 55 0.60 5.18 0.79
N ASP A 56 1.13 3.98 0.61
CA ASP A 56 0.92 3.17 -0.59
C ASP A 56 -0.27 2.23 -0.40
N PHE A 57 -1.31 2.42 -1.22
CA PHE A 57 -2.49 1.56 -1.25
C PHE A 57 -2.33 0.47 -2.31
N LYS A 58 -2.11 -0.77 -1.86
CA LYS A 58 -2.05 -1.95 -2.71
C LYS A 58 -3.41 -2.63 -2.74
N ARG A 59 -3.87 -3.00 -3.94
CA ARG A 59 -5.12 -3.75 -4.13
C ARG A 59 -4.97 -4.81 -5.22
N SER A 60 -5.61 -5.95 -5.01
CA SER A 60 -5.74 -7.01 -6.03
C SER A 60 -7.09 -7.00 -6.74
N PHE A 61 -7.87 -5.93 -6.59
CA PHE A 61 -9.20 -5.76 -7.19
C PHE A 61 -9.34 -4.36 -7.82
N ALA A 62 -10.25 -4.23 -8.78
CA ALA A 62 -10.39 -3.04 -9.61
C ALA A 62 -10.99 -1.82 -8.88
N SER A 63 -11.86 -2.03 -7.90
CA SER A 63 -12.54 -0.93 -7.18
C SER A 63 -11.56 -0.14 -6.30
N ASP A 64 -11.66 1.18 -6.32
CA ASP A 64 -10.87 2.12 -5.50
C ASP A 64 -11.65 2.68 -4.31
N LYS A 65 -12.85 2.14 -4.03
CA LYS A 65 -13.79 2.67 -3.04
C LYS A 65 -13.17 2.96 -1.67
N TYR A 66 -12.20 2.15 -1.24
CA TYR A 66 -11.53 2.33 0.05
C TYR A 66 -10.53 3.49 0.04
N ILE A 67 -9.86 3.74 -1.09
CA ILE A 67 -9.00 4.90 -1.29
C ILE A 67 -9.87 6.16 -1.33
N GLN A 68 -10.97 6.14 -2.10
CA GLN A 68 -11.88 7.28 -2.18
C GLN A 68 -12.47 7.64 -0.80
N ALA A 69 -12.96 6.64 -0.06
CA ALA A 69 -13.46 6.85 1.30
C ALA A 69 -12.39 7.43 2.25
N PHE A 70 -11.12 7.04 2.09
CA PHE A 70 -10.02 7.60 2.88
C PHE A 70 -9.75 9.07 2.53
N VAL A 71 -9.68 9.39 1.24
CA VAL A 71 -9.46 10.75 0.72
C VAL A 71 -10.60 11.70 1.11
N GLU A 72 -11.85 11.21 1.05
CA GLU A 72 -13.00 11.95 1.55
C GLU A 72 -12.86 12.30 3.03
N LYS A 73 -12.38 11.35 3.86
CA LYS A 73 -12.14 11.61 5.29
C LYS A 73 -11.02 12.63 5.52
N LEU A 74 -9.93 12.59 4.75
CA LEU A 74 -8.88 13.61 4.82
C LEU A 74 -9.42 14.99 4.47
N SER A 75 -10.22 15.08 3.41
CA SER A 75 -10.88 16.32 2.97
C SER A 75 -11.82 16.86 4.06
N LEU A 76 -12.65 16.01 4.68
CA LEU A 76 -13.55 16.40 5.76
C LEU A 76 -12.80 16.92 7.00
N LEU A 77 -11.60 16.41 7.25
CA LEU A 77 -10.74 16.83 8.36
C LEU A 77 -9.86 18.04 8.01
N ASN A 78 -9.96 18.58 6.79
CA ASN A 78 -9.09 19.64 6.27
C ASN A 78 -7.60 19.31 6.37
N LEU A 79 -7.23 18.03 6.21
CA LEU A 79 -5.84 17.61 6.20
C LEU A 79 -5.25 17.81 4.80
N PRO A 80 -4.09 18.45 4.65
CA PRO A 80 -3.44 18.58 3.35
C PRO A 80 -2.95 17.21 2.88
N TYR A 81 -3.19 16.88 1.61
CA TYR A 81 -2.72 15.65 1.00
C TYR A 81 -2.42 15.85 -0.49
N THR A 82 -1.63 14.94 -1.04
CA THR A 82 -1.45 14.77 -2.49
C THR A 82 -1.80 13.33 -2.84
N LEU A 83 -2.47 13.13 -3.97
CA LEU A 83 -2.85 11.80 -4.47
C LEU A 83 -2.17 11.54 -5.81
N THR A 84 -1.58 10.37 -5.96
CA THR A 84 -1.03 9.89 -7.22
C THR A 84 -2.00 8.92 -7.89
N ASN A 85 -1.86 8.77 -9.22
CA ASN A 85 -2.65 7.80 -9.98
C ASN A 85 -2.25 6.36 -9.61
N ALA A 86 -3.19 5.43 -9.78
CA ALA A 86 -2.91 4.02 -9.60
C ALA A 86 -1.83 3.54 -10.60
N ILE A 87 -0.77 2.93 -10.07
CA ILE A 87 0.32 2.36 -10.87
C ILE A 87 0.08 0.85 -11.00
N PRO A 88 -0.13 0.30 -12.21
CA PRO A 88 -0.22 -1.14 -12.39
C PRO A 88 1.17 -1.77 -12.22
N PHE A 89 1.24 -2.86 -11.46
CA PHE A 89 2.48 -3.62 -11.27
C PHE A 89 2.18 -5.11 -11.10
N ILE A 90 3.19 -5.93 -11.36
CA ILE A 90 3.15 -7.38 -11.15
C ILE A 90 4.21 -7.74 -10.11
N THR A 91 3.80 -8.48 -9.08
CA THR A 91 4.75 -9.07 -8.13
C THR A 91 5.17 -10.44 -8.63
N PRO A 92 6.43 -10.86 -8.39
CA PRO A 92 6.86 -12.22 -8.69
C PRO A 92 5.85 -13.23 -8.12
N LYS A 93 5.43 -14.20 -8.94
CA LYS A 93 4.58 -15.28 -8.47
C LYS A 93 5.40 -16.13 -7.50
N ASP A 94 4.90 -16.29 -6.29
CA ASP A 94 5.35 -17.40 -5.45
C ASP A 94 4.86 -18.70 -6.13
N PRO A 95 5.75 -19.60 -6.57
CA PRO A 95 5.37 -20.85 -7.21
C PRO A 95 4.51 -21.76 -6.31
N LEU A 96 4.49 -21.52 -5.00
CA LEU A 96 3.68 -22.24 -4.03
C LEU A 96 2.26 -21.65 -3.87
N MET A 97 2.04 -20.40 -4.30
CA MET A 97 0.72 -19.77 -4.24
C MET A 97 -0.11 -20.06 -5.49
N LYS A 98 -1.11 -20.94 -5.37
CA LYS A 98 -2.18 -21.08 -6.37
C LYS A 98 -3.11 -19.87 -6.24
N ARG A 99 -3.32 -19.13 -7.33
CA ARG A 99 -4.27 -18.01 -7.46
C ARG A 99 -5.45 -18.43 -8.32
#